data_AF-A0A7G7VJK7-F1
#
_entry.id   AF-A0A7G7VJK7-F1
#
_cell.length_a   1.000
_cell.length_b   1.000
_cell.length_c   1.000
_cell.angle_alpha   90.00
_cell.angle_beta   90.00
_cell.angle_gamma   90.00
#
_symmetry.space_group_name_H-M   'P 1'
#
loop_
_entity.id
_entity.type
_entity.pdbx_description
1 polymer ?
#
loop_
_entity_poly.entity_id
_entity_poly.type
_entity_poly.pdbx_seq_one_letter_code
_entity_poly.pdbx_strand_id
1 'polypeptide(L)'
;MDFEHMSEVDAAYHILAKKGTPVHYKELITEVIEATHKPVQSLAMAISEIYTMMNMDSRFHYEGESKWGLTEWVPPEVKRSSSRASSATAKTAITKETARKKKLESIQN
;
A
#
# COMPACT_ATOMS: atom_id res chain seq x y z
N MET A 1 4.48 -25.40 5.39
CA MET A 1 3.92 -24.43 4.44
C MET A 1 5.14 -23.91 3.72
N ASP A 2 5.27 -24.29 2.46
CA ASP A 2 6.58 -24.37 1.82
C ASP A 2 6.78 -23.11 0.98
N PHE A 3 7.23 -22.04 1.65
CA PHE A 3 7.37 -20.70 1.05
C PHE A 3 8.54 -20.60 0.06
N GLU A 4 9.53 -21.50 0.14
CA GLU A 4 10.74 -21.48 -0.70
C GLU A 4 10.43 -21.72 -2.19
N HIS A 5 9.32 -22.37 -2.51
CA HIS A 5 8.90 -22.64 -3.89
C HIS A 5 7.76 -21.73 -4.37
N MET A 6 7.30 -20.80 -3.53
CA MET A 6 6.23 -19.87 -3.87
C MET A 6 6.77 -18.56 -4.45
N SER A 7 5.90 -17.85 -5.19
CA SER A 7 6.16 -16.45 -5.51
C SER A 7 6.10 -15.60 -4.24
N GLU A 8 6.80 -14.47 -4.24
CA GLU A 8 6.83 -13.52 -3.14
C GLU A 8 5.43 -12.97 -2.85
N VAL A 9 4.61 -12.80 -3.90
CA VAL A 9 3.22 -12.37 -3.79
C VAL A 9 2.36 -13.42 -3.13
N ASP A 10 2.52 -14.70 -3.49
CA ASP A 10 1.76 -15.78 -2.84
C ASP A 10 2.18 -15.98 -1.38
N ALA A 11 3.47 -15.81 -1.09
CA ALA A 11 3.95 -15.77 0.29
C ALA A 11 3.32 -14.62 1.08
N ALA A 12 3.24 -13.42 0.50
CA ALA A 12 2.59 -12.26 1.11
C ALA A 12 1.10 -12.53 1.40
N TYR A 13 0.39 -13.15 0.45
CA TYR A 13 -1.02 -13.55 0.62
C TYR A 13 -1.17 -14.49 1.82
N HIS A 14 -0.34 -15.52 1.92
CA HIS A 14 -0.40 -16.48 3.02
C HIS A 14 -0.02 -15.88 4.37
N ILE A 15 0.96 -14.98 4.41
CA ILE A 15 1.33 -14.25 5.64
C ILE A 15 0.14 -13.43 6.13
N LEU A 16 -0.52 -12.68 5.24
CA LEU A 16 -1.72 -11.93 5.57
C LEU A 16 -2.85 -12.87 6.03
N ALA A 17 -3.14 -13.93 5.27
CA ALA A 17 -4.19 -14.90 5.59
C ALA A 17 -3.98 -15.54 6.97
N LYS A 18 -2.73 -15.84 7.34
CA LYS A 18 -2.37 -16.39 8.66
C LYS A 18 -2.55 -15.36 9.78
N LYS A 19 -2.22 -14.09 9.53
CA LYS A 19 -2.36 -13.01 10.53
C LYS A 19 -3.81 -12.59 10.74
N GLY A 20 -4.63 -12.59 9.68
CA GLY A 20 -6.04 -12.20 9.72
C GLY A 20 -6.28 -10.71 10.00
N THR A 21 -5.24 -9.89 9.97
CA THR A 21 -5.32 -8.44 10.21
C THR A 21 -4.42 -7.68 9.24
N PRO A 22 -4.74 -6.42 8.89
CA PRO A 22 -3.90 -5.59 8.04
C PRO A 22 -2.51 -5.36 8.64
N VAL A 23 -1.47 -5.42 7.80
CA VAL A 23 -0.05 -5.30 8.20
C VAL A 23 0.61 -4.16 7.45
N HIS A 24 1.53 -3.43 8.10
CA HIS A 24 2.29 -2.38 7.44
C HIS A 24 3.15 -2.96 6.31
N TYR A 25 3.14 -2.34 5.12
CA TYR A 25 3.78 -2.90 3.92
C TYR A 25 5.25 -3.27 4.13
N LYS A 26 5.99 -2.45 4.88
CA LYS A 26 7.42 -2.70 5.17
C LYS A 26 7.61 -3.98 5.98
N GLU A 27 6.78 -4.22 6.99
CA GLU A 27 6.86 -5.42 7.82
C GLU A 27 6.46 -6.65 7.01
N LEU A 28 5.37 -6.54 6.24
CA LEU A 28 4.91 -7.61 5.37
C LEU A 28 5.98 -8.04 4.37
N ILE A 29 6.58 -7.08 3.66
CA ILE A 29 7.60 -7.36 2.64
C ILE A 29 8.87 -7.95 3.27
N THR A 30 9.29 -7.46 4.44
CA THR A 30 10.43 -8.05 5.15
C THR A 30 10.15 -9.50 5.53
N GLU A 31 8.96 -9.81 6.06
CA GLU A 31 8.56 -11.18 6.41
C GLU A 31 8.50 -12.09 5.18
N VAL A 32 8.10 -11.57 4.02
CA VAL A 32 8.13 -12.32 2.74
C VAL A 32 9.55 -12.68 2.32
N ILE A 33 10.49 -11.73 2.40
CA ILE A 33 11.89 -11.96 2.04
C ILE A 33 12.50 -13.01 2.99
N GLU A 34 12.22 -12.91 4.28
CA GLU A 34 12.66 -13.89 5.28
C GLU A 34 12.03 -15.27 5.04
N ALA A 35 10.73 -15.35 4.73
CA ALA A 35 10.04 -16.62 4.54
C ALA A 35 10.48 -17.37 3.26
N THR A 36 10.72 -16.64 2.17
CA THR A 36 11.10 -17.22 0.87
C THR A 36 12.55 -17.65 0.79
N HIS A 37 13.43 -17.14 1.68
CA HIS A 37 14.87 -17.43 1.71
C HIS A 37 15.59 -17.23 0.37
N LYS A 38 15.03 -16.40 -0.52
CA LYS A 38 15.61 -16.18 -1.85
C LYS A 38 16.80 -15.22 -1.76
N PRO A 39 17.90 -15.51 -2.48
CA PRO A 39 19.03 -14.59 -2.52
C PRO A 39 18.62 -13.29 -3.19
N VAL A 40 18.68 -12.19 -2.43
CA VAL A 40 18.36 -10.84 -2.91
C VAL A 40 19.64 -10.06 -3.12
N GLN A 41 19.84 -9.55 -4.34
CA GLN A 41 21.01 -8.74 -4.69
C GLN A 41 21.04 -7.41 -3.92
N SER A 42 19.87 -6.83 -3.70
CA SER A 42 19.66 -5.60 -2.93
C SER A 42 18.30 -5.63 -2.26
N LEU A 43 18.28 -5.37 -0.96
CA LEU A 43 17.05 -5.29 -0.18
C LEU A 43 16.10 -4.23 -0.73
N ALA A 44 16.63 -3.08 -1.18
CA ALA A 44 15.81 -2.01 -1.75
C ALA A 44 15.14 -2.42 -3.07
N MET A 45 15.84 -3.19 -3.92
CA MET A 45 15.26 -3.71 -5.15
C MET A 45 14.18 -4.74 -4.87
N ALA A 46 14.46 -5.70 -3.97
CA ALA A 46 13.48 -6.71 -3.56
C ALA A 46 12.20 -6.07 -3.00
N ILE A 47 12.35 -5.04 -2.14
CA ILE A 47 11.19 -4.30 -1.62
C ILE A 47 10.38 -3.66 -2.76
N SER A 48 11.06 -3.03 -3.71
CA SER A 48 10.40 -2.33 -4.83
C SER A 48 9.68 -3.30 -5.77
N GLU A 49 10.30 -4.44 -6.06
CA GLU A 49 9.72 -5.51 -6.89
C GLU A 49 8.48 -6.11 -6.23
N ILE A 50 8.59 -6.55 -4.98
CA ILE A 50 7.47 -7.15 -4.23
C ILE A 50 6.33 -6.14 -4.10
N TYR A 51 6.64 -4.88 -3.76
CA TYR A 51 5.64 -3.81 -3.68
C TYR A 51 4.94 -3.60 -5.03
N THR A 52 5.67 -3.59 -6.13
CA THR A 52 5.09 -3.45 -7.48
C THR A 52 4.17 -4.61 -7.81
N MET A 53 4.61 -5.84 -7.55
CA MET A 53 3.80 -7.03 -7.83
C MET A 53 2.53 -7.06 -6.97
N MET A 54 2.62 -6.70 -5.68
CA MET A 54 1.46 -6.63 -4.79
C MET A 54 0.45 -5.58 -5.24
N ASN A 55 0.90 -4.41 -5.74
CA ASN A 55 0.00 -3.39 -6.30
C ASN A 55 -0.73 -3.84 -7.57
N MET A 56 -0.16 -4.78 -8.33
CA MET A 56 -0.76 -5.32 -9.54
C MET A 56 -1.69 -6.52 -9.27
N ASP A 57 -1.70 -7.03 -8.03
CA ASP A 57 -2.48 -8.20 -7.64
C ASP A 57 -3.78 -7.80 -6.93
N SER A 58 -4.91 -8.14 -7.54
CA SER A 58 -6.25 -7.80 -7.03
C SER A 58 -6.65 -8.49 -5.73
N ARG A 59 -5.87 -9.47 -5.23
CA ARG A 59 -6.12 -10.11 -3.93
C ARG A 59 -5.78 -9.19 -2.75
N PHE A 60 -4.97 -8.16 -2.98
CA PHE A 60 -4.53 -7.24 -1.94
C PHE A 60 -5.35 -5.95 -1.98
N HIS A 61 -5.64 -5.42 -0.79
CA HIS A 61 -6.31 -4.14 -0.61
C HIS A 61 -5.51 -3.23 0.30
N TYR A 62 -5.50 -1.94 -0.03
CA TYR A 62 -4.88 -0.91 0.79
C TYR A 62 -5.88 -0.40 1.82
N GLU A 63 -5.61 -0.64 3.10
CA GLU A 63 -6.52 -0.31 4.21
C GLU A 63 -6.33 1.14 4.72
N GLY A 64 -5.27 1.82 4.28
CA GLY A 64 -4.85 3.11 4.85
C GLY A 64 -3.60 2.98 5.72
N GLU A 65 -2.98 4.12 6.04
CA GLU A 65 -1.81 4.19 6.93
C GLU A 65 -0.66 3.23 6.52
N SER A 66 -0.44 3.03 5.22
CA SER A 66 0.58 2.09 4.72
C SER A 66 0.33 0.62 5.09
N LYS A 67 -0.89 0.26 5.50
CA LYS A 67 -1.30 -1.11 5.82
C LYS A 67 -2.00 -1.78 4.64
N TRP A 68 -1.74 -3.07 4.50
CA TRP A 68 -2.28 -3.93 3.46
C TRP A 68 -3.03 -5.10 4.07
N GLY A 69 -4.15 -5.44 3.46
CA GLY A 69 -4.97 -6.59 3.80
C GLY A 69 -5.41 -7.36 2.57
N LEU A 70 -6.25 -8.38 2.78
CA LEU A 70 -6.84 -9.17 1.70
C LEU A 70 -8.21 -8.63 1.31
N THR A 71 -8.50 -8.61 0.01
CA THR A 71 -9.83 -8.22 -0.49
C THR A 71 -10.95 -9.13 0.05
N GLU A 72 -10.64 -10.38 0.37
CA GLU A 72 -11.56 -11.34 0.99
C GLU A 72 -12.04 -10.92 2.39
N TRP A 73 -11.30 -10.04 3.08
CA TRP A 73 -11.71 -9.52 4.39
C TRP A 73 -12.75 -8.42 4.28
N VAL A 74 -12.88 -7.82 3.10
CA VAL A 74 -13.85 -6.76 2.83
C VAL A 74 -15.18 -7.41 2.43
N PRO A 75 -16.26 -7.23 3.21
CA PRO A 75 -17.56 -7.77 2.84
C PRO A 75 -17.96 -7.26 1.45
N PRO A 76 -18.53 -8.11 0.57
CA PRO A 76 -18.99 -7.66 -0.73
C PRO A 76 -19.97 -6.50 -0.54
N GLU A 77 -19.65 -5.34 -1.13
CA GLU A 77 -20.50 -4.17 -1.03
C GLU A 77 -21.89 -4.53 -1.57
N VAL A 78 -22.89 -4.62 -0.69
CA VAL A 78 -24.27 -4.81 -1.09
C VAL A 78 -24.60 -3.61 -1.96
N LYS A 79 -24.80 -3.84 -3.26
CA LYS A 79 -25.10 -2.81 -4.26
C LYS A 79 -26.39 -2.07 -3.86
N ARG A 80 -26.28 -1.11 -2.96
CA ARG A 80 -27.22 -0.01 -2.83
C ARG A 80 -26.78 0.93 -3.93
N SER A 81 -27.52 0.91 -5.04
CA SER A 81 -27.40 1.90 -6.10
C SER A 81 -27.52 3.29 -5.48
N SER A 82 -26.37 3.87 -5.20
CA SER A 82 -26.16 5.22 -4.73
C SER A 82 -25.01 5.72 -5.60
N SER A 83 -25.40 6.60 -6.53
CA SER A 83 -24.53 7.41 -7.38
C SER A 83 -23.15 7.65 -6.75
N ARG A 84 -22.09 7.28 -7.48
CA ARG A 84 -20.70 7.65 -7.21
C ARG A 84 -20.60 9.12 -6.78
N ALA A 85 -20.52 9.37 -5.48
CA ALA A 85 -19.85 10.54 -4.96
C ALA A 85 -18.39 10.10 -4.75
N SER A 86 -17.56 10.38 -5.75
CA SER A 86 -16.11 10.28 -5.65
C SER A 86 -15.64 11.11 -4.46
N SER A 87 -15.39 10.47 -3.30
CA SER A 87 -14.70 11.10 -2.18
C SER A 87 -13.21 11.19 -2.49
N ALA A 88 -12.87 11.97 -3.51
CA ALA A 88 -11.55 12.54 -3.68
C ALA A 88 -11.39 13.60 -2.59
N THR A 89 -10.90 13.20 -1.42
CA THR A 89 -10.49 14.16 -0.39
C THR A 89 -9.13 14.74 -0.76
N ALA A 90 -9.17 15.59 -1.79
CA ALA A 90 -8.18 16.62 -2.03
C ALA A 90 -8.21 17.62 -0.85
N LYS A 91 -7.40 17.38 0.19
CA LYS A 91 -7.21 18.35 1.28
C LYS A 91 -5.76 18.40 1.77
N THR A 92 -4.80 18.74 0.90
CA THR A 92 -3.52 19.35 1.36
C THR A 92 -2.81 20.25 0.34
N ALA A 93 -3.47 20.66 -0.76
CA ALA A 93 -2.84 21.54 -1.76
C ALA A 93 -3.25 23.03 -1.63
N ILE A 94 -4.33 23.36 -0.91
CA ILE A 94 -4.88 24.72 -0.87
C ILE A 94 -4.10 25.67 0.07
N THR A 95 -3.34 25.15 1.04
CA THR A 95 -2.66 26.02 2.04
C THR A 95 -1.28 26.51 1.59
N LYS A 96 -0.70 25.99 0.50
CA LYS A 96 0.68 26.32 0.10
C LYS A 96 0.79 27.47 -0.91
N GLU A 97 -0.30 27.80 -1.61
CA GLU A 97 -0.29 28.84 -2.65
C GLU A 97 -0.41 30.26 -2.06
N THR A 98 -1.14 30.42 -0.96
CA THR A 98 -1.30 31.71 -0.25
C THR A 98 -0.02 32.15 0.48
N ALA A 99 0.82 31.19 0.89
CA ALA A 99 2.09 31.49 1.56
C ALA A 99 3.18 31.99 0.59
N ARG A 100 3.11 31.65 -0.71
CA ARG A 100 4.12 32.07 -1.70
C ARG A 100 3.91 33.51 -2.17
N LYS A 101 2.67 34.01 -2.22
CA LYS A 101 2.39 35.39 -2.64
C LYS A 101 2.87 36.43 -1.61
N LYS A 102 2.67 36.17 -0.31
CA LYS A 102 3.04 37.13 0.75
C LYS A 102 4.56 37.36 0.88
N LYS A 103 5.40 36.40 0.46
CA LYS A 103 6.87 36.55 0.54
C LYS A 103 7.44 37.39 -0.61
N LEU A 104 6.72 37.55 -1.73
CA LEU A 104 7.19 38.31 -2.89
C LEU A 104 6.90 39.81 -2.75
N GLU A 105 5.79 40.20 -2.14
CA GLU A 105 5.44 41.61 -1.92
C GLU A 105 6.32 42.30 -0.86
N SER A 106 6.88 41.54 0.09
CA SER A 106 7.76 42.11 1.12
C SER A 106 9.18 42.43 0.65
N ILE A 107 9.56 42.05 -0.59
CA ILE A 107 10.92 42.27 -1.12
C ILE A 107 10.97 43.55 -1.98
N GLN A 108 9.83 44.19 -2.26
CA GLN A 108 9.74 45.36 -3.14
C GLN A 108 9.37 46.68 -2.44
N ASN A 109 9.46 46.74 -1.11
CA ASN A 109 9.24 47.98 -0.35
C ASN A 109 10.43 48.32 0.56
#